data_AF-A0A822EAB7-F1
#
_entry.id   AF-A0A822EAB7-F1
#
_cell.length_a   1.000
_cell.length_b   1.000
_cell.length_c   1.000
_cell.angle_alpha   90.00
_cell.angle_beta   90.00
_cell.angle_gamma   90.00
#
_symmetry.space_group_name_H-M   'P 1'
#
loop_
_entity.id
_entity.type
_entity.pdbx_description
1 polymer ?
#
loop_
_entity_poly.entity_id
_entity_poly.type
_entity_poly.pdbx_seq_one_letter_code
_entity_poly.pdbx_strand_id
1 'polypeptide(L)'
;FRYYILCWDDSPGAGTNVQMTLQKDLIHALVNQVTEVKLIGIIPAYYSRSKISSSTNIDWGQQLAILNEIPTNIRFFVTGTAINPSYMQTSDIPTLENRQFIFFDNWIAVDSNSRVTMTWPPKRDPNIYHTANAISGSVLNLAFPPERIIHQIYALKQRINNQYANINANLAAEYWANYLIAKNFYDYNSFEQKLA
;
A
#
# COMPACT_ATOMS: atom_id res chain seq x y z
N PHE A 1 -1.67 21.96 -1.42
CA PHE A 1 -1.05 21.48 -0.17
C PHE A 1 -0.02 20.42 -0.50
N ARG A 2 1.12 20.41 0.21
CA ARG A 2 2.09 19.31 0.16
C ARG A 2 1.73 18.29 1.24
N TYR A 3 2.04 17.02 1.01
CA TYR A 3 1.67 15.92 1.91
C TYR A 3 2.89 15.07 2.26
N TYR A 4 2.87 14.46 3.44
CA TYR A 4 3.90 13.51 3.86
C TYR A 4 3.29 12.40 4.72
N ILE A 5 4.08 11.32 4.86
CA ILE A 5 3.82 10.21 5.77
C ILE A 5 5.04 9.98 6.66
N LEU A 6 4.85 9.31 7.79
CA LEU A 6 5.94 8.83 8.64
C LEU A 6 5.95 7.30 8.64
N CYS A 7 7.13 6.70 8.50
CA CYS A 7 7.28 5.26 8.35
C CYS A 7 8.12 4.69 9.50
N TRP A 8 7.57 3.71 10.21
CA TRP A 8 8.23 2.98 11.30
C TRP A 8 8.15 1.46 11.09
N ASP A 9 7.75 1.01 9.90
CA ASP A 9 7.87 -0.39 9.50
C ASP A 9 9.33 -0.84 9.53
N ASP A 10 9.53 -2.09 9.95
CA ASP A 10 10.83 -2.77 10.00
C ASP A 10 11.94 -2.06 10.81
N SER A 11 11.58 -1.04 11.60
CA SER A 11 12.47 -0.38 12.55
C SER A 11 12.53 -1.17 13.87
N PRO A 12 13.70 -1.69 14.28
CA PRO A 12 13.85 -2.41 15.54
C PRO A 12 13.36 -1.57 16.74
N GLY A 13 12.58 -2.17 17.63
CA GLY A 13 12.10 -1.53 18.86
C GLY A 13 10.98 -0.49 18.67
N ALA A 14 10.62 -0.12 17.44
CA ALA A 14 9.60 0.89 17.17
C ALA A 14 8.20 0.52 17.68
N GLY A 15 7.92 -0.77 17.88
CA GLY A 15 6.66 -1.26 18.46
C GLY A 15 6.63 -1.26 20.00
N THR A 16 7.70 -0.88 20.70
CA THR A 16 7.67 -0.80 22.17
C THR A 16 6.79 0.37 22.64
N ASN A 17 6.12 0.23 23.79
CA ASN A 17 5.28 1.30 24.34
C ASN A 17 6.03 2.63 24.49
N VAL A 18 7.30 2.58 24.92
CA VAL A 18 8.16 3.76 25.06
C VAL A 18 8.33 4.46 23.70
N GLN A 19 8.65 3.70 22.64
CA GLN A 19 8.83 4.27 21.31
C GLN A 19 7.51 4.75 20.70
N MET A 20 6.40 4.03 20.89
CA MET A 20 5.09 4.46 20.39
C MET A 20 4.60 5.74 21.07
N THR A 21 4.90 5.94 22.35
CA THR A 21 4.62 7.23 23.04
C THR A 21 5.42 8.37 22.42
N LEU A 22 6.73 8.17 22.19
CA LEU A 22 7.56 9.19 21.53
C LEU A 22 7.10 9.49 20.09
N GLN A 23 6.67 8.47 19.34
CA GLN A 23 6.10 8.64 18.00
C GLN A 23 4.81 9.46 18.04
N LYS A 24 3.91 9.17 18.99
CA LYS A 24 2.67 9.94 19.22
C LYS A 24 3.00 11.41 19.51
N ASP A 25 3.92 11.67 20.43
CA ASP A 25 4.30 13.02 20.83
C ASP A 25 4.94 13.79 19.67
N LEU A 26 5.80 13.14 18.89
CA LEU A 26 6.37 13.68 17.66
C LEU A 26 5.27 14.05 16.64
N ILE A 27 4.29 13.17 16.43
CA ILE A 27 3.17 13.43 15.53
C ILE A 27 2.40 14.68 15.98
N HIS A 28 2.07 14.80 17.27
CA HIS A 28 1.38 15.99 17.79
C HIS A 28 2.20 17.26 17.60
N ALA A 29 3.51 17.21 17.87
CA ALA A 29 4.40 18.35 17.65
C ALA A 29 4.43 18.76 16.17
N LEU A 30 4.56 17.79 15.25
CA LEU A 30 4.59 18.05 13.81
C LEU A 30 3.27 18.63 13.29
N VAL A 31 2.12 18.08 13.71
CA VAL A 31 0.80 18.58 13.30
C VAL A 31 0.58 20.03 13.75
N ASN A 32 1.11 20.41 14.93
CA ASN A 32 0.96 21.76 15.47
C ASN A 32 1.96 22.76 14.90
N GLN A 33 3.19 22.32 14.60
CA GLN A 33 4.29 23.22 14.21
C GLN A 33 4.51 23.31 12.69
N VAL A 34 4.21 22.25 11.94
CA VAL A 34 4.40 22.18 10.48
C VAL A 34 3.07 22.39 9.78
N THR A 35 2.78 23.63 9.39
CA THR A 35 1.47 24.00 8.80
C THR A 35 1.45 24.01 7.27
N GLU A 36 2.63 24.12 6.64
CA GLU A 36 2.76 24.18 5.17
C GLU A 36 2.64 22.81 4.49
N VAL A 37 2.90 21.74 5.24
CA VAL A 37 2.87 20.35 4.77
C VAL A 37 1.99 19.54 5.71
N LYS A 38 1.08 18.74 5.16
CA LYS A 38 0.10 17.98 5.96
C LYS A 38 0.51 16.51 6.12
N LEU A 39 0.59 16.04 7.35
CA LEU A 39 0.70 14.62 7.66
C LEU A 39 -0.61 13.92 7.32
N ILE A 40 -0.58 12.96 6.39
CA ILE A 40 -1.79 12.25 5.95
C ILE A 40 -1.88 10.82 6.46
N GLY A 41 -0.78 10.26 6.95
CA GLY A 41 -0.76 8.92 7.49
C GLY A 41 0.59 8.47 8.01
N ILE A 42 0.57 7.30 8.62
CA ILE A 42 1.74 6.64 9.19
C ILE A 42 1.77 5.16 8.79
N ILE A 43 2.97 4.58 8.68
CA ILE A 43 3.17 3.13 8.66
C ILE A 43 3.68 2.74 10.06
N PRO A 44 2.84 2.16 10.96
CA PRO A 44 3.27 1.79 12.30
C PRO A 44 4.15 0.53 12.27
N ALA A 45 4.90 0.26 13.33
CA ALA A 45 5.70 -0.97 13.44
C ALA A 45 4.84 -2.25 13.35
N TYR A 46 3.62 -2.21 13.91
CA TYR A 46 2.61 -3.25 13.79
C TYR A 46 1.71 -3.04 12.56
N TYR A 47 2.29 -2.80 11.38
CA TYR A 47 1.55 -2.62 10.12
C TYR A 47 0.93 -3.92 9.57
N SER A 48 1.31 -5.07 10.11
CA SER A 48 0.77 -6.40 9.78
C SER A 48 0.44 -7.14 11.07
N ARG A 49 -0.64 -7.94 11.08
CA ARG A 49 -0.94 -8.85 12.19
C ARG A 49 0.22 -9.82 12.47
N SER A 50 0.95 -10.22 11.42
CA SER A 50 2.12 -11.09 11.54
C SER A 50 3.32 -10.46 12.26
N LYS A 51 3.31 -9.13 12.50
CA LYS A 51 4.36 -8.43 13.26
C LYS A 51 4.06 -8.40 14.76
N ILE A 52 2.89 -8.86 15.18
CA ILE A 52 2.53 -9.00 16.59
C ILE A 52 3.20 -10.27 17.13
N SER A 53 3.79 -10.21 18.32
CA SER A 53 4.38 -11.39 18.95
C SER A 53 3.33 -12.46 19.21
N SER A 54 3.60 -13.70 18.79
CA SER A 54 2.74 -14.86 19.05
C SER A 54 2.61 -15.23 20.53
N SER A 55 3.46 -14.67 21.39
CA SER A 55 3.43 -14.88 22.84
C SER A 55 2.43 -13.99 23.58
N THR A 56 1.90 -12.95 22.92
CA THR A 56 0.96 -12.02 23.52
C THR A 56 -0.44 -12.30 22.99
N ASN A 57 -1.39 -12.68 23.85
CA ASN A 57 -2.83 -12.78 23.53
C ASN A 57 -3.47 -11.39 23.27
N ILE A 58 -2.67 -10.40 22.86
CA ILE A 58 -3.06 -9.01 22.70
C ILE A 58 -3.63 -8.86 21.29
N ASP A 59 -4.83 -8.27 21.21
CA ASP A 59 -5.46 -7.96 19.94
C ASP A 59 -4.64 -6.93 19.12
N TRP A 60 -4.73 -6.98 17.80
CA TRP A 60 -3.99 -6.05 16.96
C TRP A 60 -4.34 -4.58 17.23
N GLY A 61 -5.61 -4.28 17.48
CA GLY A 61 -6.04 -2.93 17.87
C GLY A 61 -5.41 -2.48 19.19
N GLN A 62 -5.24 -3.40 20.16
CA GLN A 62 -4.61 -3.09 21.44
C GLN A 62 -3.12 -2.74 21.30
N GLN A 63 -2.40 -3.39 20.38
CA GLN A 63 -1.00 -3.06 20.07
C GLN A 63 -0.85 -1.64 19.50
N LEU A 64 -1.89 -1.13 18.84
CA LEU A 64 -1.90 0.19 18.21
C LEU A 64 -2.58 1.27 19.08
N ALA A 65 -3.02 0.93 20.30
CA ALA A 65 -3.83 1.81 21.14
C ALA A 65 -3.14 3.16 21.43
N ILE A 66 -1.85 3.16 21.77
CA ILE A 66 -1.06 4.38 22.03
C ILE A 66 -1.04 5.28 20.79
N LEU A 67 -0.79 4.70 19.61
CA LEU A 67 -0.78 5.47 18.37
C LEU A 67 -2.18 5.93 17.97
N ASN A 68 -3.25 5.25 18.40
CA ASN A 68 -4.62 5.65 18.07
C ASN A 68 -5.06 6.96 18.75
N GLU A 69 -4.29 7.47 19.72
CA GLU A 69 -4.51 8.77 20.35
C GLU A 69 -4.15 9.97 19.43
N ILE A 70 -3.46 9.74 18.30
CA ILE A 70 -3.14 10.81 17.34
C ILE A 70 -4.41 11.27 16.59
N PRO A 71 -4.42 12.47 15.95
CA PRO A 71 -5.57 12.94 15.18
C PRO A 71 -6.15 11.90 14.20
N THR A 72 -7.47 11.71 14.24
CA THR A 72 -8.18 10.64 13.48
C THR A 72 -8.12 10.80 11.96
N ASN A 73 -7.82 12.00 11.48
CA ASN A 73 -7.61 12.29 10.05
C ASN A 73 -6.27 11.79 9.51
N ILE A 74 -5.34 11.34 10.37
CA ILE A 74 -4.09 10.67 10.02
C ILE A 74 -4.37 9.17 9.88
N ARG A 75 -4.15 8.62 8.68
CA ARG A 75 -4.48 7.21 8.38
C ARG A 75 -3.37 6.26 8.79
N PHE A 76 -3.72 5.04 9.16
CA PHE A 76 -2.73 3.97 9.36
C PHE A 76 -2.63 3.12 8.10
N PHE A 77 -1.40 2.95 7.62
CA PHE A 77 -1.09 2.07 6.51
C PHE A 77 -0.85 0.67 7.06
N VAL A 78 -1.65 -0.30 6.63
CA VAL A 78 -1.58 -1.68 7.11
C VAL A 78 -1.59 -2.65 5.94
N THR A 79 -0.94 -3.80 6.08
CA THR A 79 -0.87 -4.85 5.06
C THR A 79 -1.85 -5.99 5.31
N GLY A 80 -2.47 -6.05 6.50
CA GLY A 80 -3.44 -7.08 6.89
C GLY A 80 -2.87 -8.21 7.74
N THR A 81 -3.31 -9.44 7.50
CA THR A 81 -2.90 -10.61 8.30
C THR A 81 -1.42 -10.97 8.17
N ALA A 82 -0.79 -10.63 7.05
CA ALA A 82 0.60 -10.88 6.74
C ALA A 82 1.22 -9.68 6.02
N ILE A 83 2.55 -9.68 5.86
CA ILE A 83 3.26 -8.64 5.09
C ILE A 83 2.77 -8.64 3.64
N ASN A 84 2.59 -9.82 3.04
CA ASN A 84 2.05 -10.03 1.69
C ASN A 84 0.92 -11.08 1.75
N PRO A 85 -0.34 -10.67 2.04
CA PRO A 85 -1.42 -11.63 2.16
C PRO A 85 -2.00 -12.01 0.78
N SER A 86 -2.33 -13.29 0.61
CA SER A 86 -2.98 -13.82 -0.61
C SER A 86 -4.49 -13.50 -0.68
N TYR A 87 -5.10 -13.10 0.44
CA TYR A 87 -6.49 -12.66 0.55
C TYR A 87 -6.62 -11.57 1.61
N MET A 88 -7.61 -10.67 1.47
CA MET A 88 -7.93 -9.70 2.51
C MET A 88 -9.43 -9.37 2.54
N GLN A 89 -9.99 -9.28 3.74
CA GLN A 89 -11.34 -8.80 4.04
C GLN A 89 -11.35 -7.84 5.23
N THR A 90 -12.50 -7.24 5.56
CA THR A 90 -12.61 -6.25 6.65
C THR A 90 -12.23 -6.79 8.03
N SER A 91 -12.39 -8.09 8.30
CA SER A 91 -11.95 -8.68 9.59
C SER A 91 -10.43 -8.82 9.70
N ASP A 92 -9.70 -8.59 8.61
CA ASP A 92 -8.25 -8.75 8.52
C ASP A 92 -7.50 -7.44 8.77
N ILE A 93 -8.19 -6.40 9.24
CA ILE A 93 -7.61 -5.11 9.63
C ILE A 93 -7.90 -4.85 11.13
N PRO A 94 -7.06 -4.07 11.83
CA PRO A 94 -7.28 -3.84 13.25
C PRO A 94 -8.55 -3.01 13.48
N THR A 95 -9.26 -3.30 14.56
CA THR A 95 -10.42 -2.50 14.96
C THR A 95 -9.94 -1.38 15.87
N LEU A 96 -9.97 -0.14 15.37
CA LEU A 96 -9.66 1.08 16.12
C LEU A 96 -10.83 2.05 16.00
N GLU A 97 -11.19 2.70 17.11
CA GLU A 97 -12.28 3.67 17.11
C GLU A 97 -11.95 4.87 16.20
N ASN A 98 -12.88 5.23 15.31
CA ASN A 98 -12.80 6.40 14.42
C ASN A 98 -11.52 6.51 13.56
N ARG A 99 -10.84 5.39 13.29
CA ARG A 99 -9.63 5.34 12.47
C ARG A 99 -9.94 4.78 11.09
N GLN A 100 -9.55 5.52 10.05
CA GLN A 100 -9.48 4.98 8.70
C GLN A 100 -8.09 4.45 8.39
N PHE A 101 -8.07 3.39 7.58
CA PHE A 101 -6.84 2.73 7.17
C PHE A 101 -6.56 2.99 5.69
N ILE A 102 -5.29 2.85 5.31
CA ILE A 102 -4.87 2.65 3.93
C ILE A 102 -4.33 1.24 3.83
N PHE A 103 -4.80 0.49 2.85
CA PHE A 103 -4.23 -0.81 2.59
C PHE A 103 -2.91 -0.65 1.83
N PHE A 104 -1.81 -1.03 2.49
CA PHE A 104 -0.50 -1.10 1.86
C PHE A 104 -0.30 -2.51 1.29
N ASP A 105 -0.46 -2.65 -0.03
CA ASP A 105 -0.48 -3.96 -0.69
C ASP A 105 0.92 -4.32 -1.20
N ASN A 106 1.60 -5.22 -0.48
CA ASN A 106 2.93 -5.73 -0.84
C ASN A 106 2.88 -6.95 -1.78
N TRP A 107 1.73 -7.26 -2.39
CA TRP A 107 1.63 -8.40 -3.30
C TRP A 107 2.72 -8.44 -4.37
N ILE A 108 3.08 -7.27 -4.90
CA ILE A 108 4.03 -7.12 -6.01
C ILE A 108 5.41 -6.68 -5.50
N ALA A 109 5.58 -6.41 -4.21
CA ALA A 109 6.84 -6.02 -3.60
C ALA A 109 7.78 -7.23 -3.47
N VAL A 110 8.36 -7.64 -4.59
CA VAL A 110 9.41 -8.66 -4.61
C VAL A 110 10.75 -7.94 -4.59
N ASP A 111 11.12 -7.47 -3.41
CA ASP A 111 12.39 -6.77 -3.17
C ASP A 111 13.61 -7.73 -3.32
N SER A 112 13.37 -9.04 -3.48
CA SER A 112 14.39 -10.09 -3.52
C SER A 112 14.35 -10.94 -4.80
N ASN A 113 15.18 -10.56 -5.78
CA ASN A 113 15.92 -11.40 -6.73
C ASN A 113 15.25 -12.50 -7.57
N SER A 114 13.93 -12.73 -7.50
CA SER A 114 13.34 -13.86 -8.22
C SER A 114 11.95 -13.59 -8.77
N ARG A 115 11.94 -13.35 -10.08
CA ARG A 115 10.80 -13.42 -11.01
C ARG A 115 9.97 -12.15 -11.16
N VAL A 116 9.69 -11.84 -12.43
CA VAL A 116 8.54 -11.03 -12.82
C VAL A 116 7.30 -11.74 -12.26
N THR A 117 6.54 -11.10 -11.37
CA THR A 117 5.37 -11.72 -10.73
C THR A 117 4.26 -11.92 -11.75
N MET A 118 4.20 -13.09 -12.38
CA MET A 118 3.18 -13.45 -13.39
C MET A 118 1.85 -13.92 -12.77
N THR A 119 1.70 -13.81 -11.45
CA THR A 119 0.52 -14.31 -10.74
C THR A 119 -0.65 -13.32 -10.87
N TRP A 120 -1.84 -13.82 -10.57
CA TRP A 120 -3.05 -13.01 -10.52
C TRP A 120 -3.03 -12.06 -9.32
N PRO A 121 -3.65 -10.88 -9.41
CA PRO A 121 -3.91 -10.06 -8.24
C PRO A 121 -4.61 -10.91 -7.18
N PRO A 122 -4.10 -10.89 -5.93
CA PRO A 122 -4.72 -11.60 -4.85
C PRO A 122 -6.12 -11.03 -4.65
N LYS A 123 -7.01 -11.93 -4.26
CA LYS A 123 -8.41 -11.57 -4.07
C LYS A 123 -8.49 -10.63 -2.88
N ARG A 124 -9.12 -9.48 -3.06
CA ARG A 124 -9.45 -8.55 -1.98
C ARG A 124 -10.97 -8.42 -1.99
N ASP A 125 -11.61 -8.55 -0.84
CA ASP A 125 -13.05 -8.35 -0.72
C ASP A 125 -13.39 -6.92 -1.18
N PRO A 126 -14.23 -6.73 -2.22
CA PRO A 126 -14.61 -5.39 -2.67
C PRO A 126 -15.27 -4.55 -1.55
N ASN A 127 -15.93 -5.19 -0.58
CA ASN A 127 -16.59 -4.50 0.53
C ASN A 127 -15.60 -3.84 1.51
N ILE A 128 -14.31 -4.15 1.44
CA ILE A 128 -13.29 -3.58 2.32
C ILE A 128 -13.19 -2.05 2.20
N TYR A 129 -13.56 -1.50 1.04
CA TYR A 129 -13.53 -0.05 0.76
C TYR A 129 -14.83 0.68 1.09
N HIS A 130 -15.88 -0.04 1.51
CA HIS A 130 -17.25 0.49 1.62
C HIS A 130 -17.77 0.59 3.06
N THR A 131 -16.91 0.40 4.07
CA THR A 131 -17.30 0.52 5.48
C THR A 131 -16.53 1.66 6.18
N ALA A 132 -17.23 2.41 7.05
CA ALA A 132 -16.75 3.71 7.56
C ALA A 132 -15.45 3.63 8.39
N ASN A 133 -15.23 2.49 9.07
CA ASN A 133 -14.04 2.21 9.90
C ASN A 133 -13.05 1.26 9.22
N ALA A 134 -13.08 1.17 7.89
CA ALA A 134 -12.21 0.28 7.13
C ALA A 134 -11.22 1.02 6.23
N ILE A 135 -10.83 0.37 5.15
CA ILE A 135 -9.82 0.83 4.21
C ILE A 135 -10.41 1.97 3.38
N SER A 136 -9.88 3.18 3.53
CA SER A 136 -10.28 4.36 2.74
C SER A 136 -9.63 4.43 1.36
N GLY A 137 -8.66 3.55 1.09
CA GLY A 137 -7.94 3.45 -0.17
C GLY A 137 -6.76 2.48 -0.07
N SER A 138 -6.11 2.19 -1.18
CA SER A 138 -4.97 1.28 -1.22
C SER A 138 -3.77 1.90 -1.94
N VAL A 139 -2.57 1.60 -1.45
CA VAL A 139 -1.29 1.93 -2.10
C VAL A 139 -0.59 0.61 -2.42
N LEU A 140 -0.20 0.44 -3.68
CA LEU A 140 0.57 -0.72 -4.12
C LEU A 140 2.05 -0.47 -3.85
N ASN A 141 2.71 -1.40 -3.16
CA ASN A 141 4.16 -1.48 -3.17
C ASN A 141 4.59 -2.34 -4.36
N LEU A 142 5.29 -1.72 -5.30
CA LEU A 142 5.53 -2.26 -6.64
C LEU A 142 6.94 -2.82 -6.76
N ALA A 143 7.09 -3.90 -7.54
CA ALA A 143 8.41 -4.45 -7.84
C ALA A 143 9.29 -3.44 -8.59
N PHE A 144 10.59 -3.49 -8.29
CA PHE A 144 11.61 -2.86 -9.11
C PHE A 144 12.24 -3.88 -10.08
N PRO A 145 12.55 -3.50 -11.33
CA PRO A 145 12.30 -2.21 -11.99
C PRO A 145 10.88 -2.09 -12.58
N PRO A 146 10.44 -0.86 -12.98
CA PRO A 146 9.08 -0.59 -13.46
C PRO A 146 8.58 -1.46 -14.62
N GLU A 147 9.46 -2.04 -15.42
CA GLU A 147 9.09 -2.93 -16.52
C GLU A 147 8.47 -4.25 -16.00
N ARG A 148 8.76 -4.62 -14.75
CA ARG A 148 8.23 -5.83 -14.11
C ARG A 148 6.83 -5.69 -13.54
N ILE A 149 6.25 -4.49 -13.54
CA ILE A 149 4.95 -4.16 -12.91
C ILE A 149 3.83 -3.89 -13.92
N ILE A 150 4.16 -3.90 -15.21
CA ILE A 150 3.29 -3.52 -16.32
C ILE A 150 2.03 -4.41 -16.38
N HIS A 151 2.19 -5.73 -16.37
CA HIS A 151 1.06 -6.66 -16.41
C HIS A 151 0.21 -6.65 -15.13
N GLN A 152 0.78 -6.26 -13.99
CA GLN A 152 0.06 -6.13 -12.73
C GLN A 152 -0.76 -4.84 -12.67
N ILE A 153 -0.28 -3.73 -13.23
CA ILE A 153 -1.10 -2.52 -13.43
C ILE A 153 -2.30 -2.84 -14.33
N TYR A 154 -2.10 -3.63 -15.39
CA TYR A 154 -3.20 -4.12 -16.21
C TYR A 154 -4.18 -4.97 -15.39
N ALA A 155 -3.67 -5.89 -14.59
CA ALA A 155 -4.51 -6.75 -13.77
C ALA A 155 -5.31 -5.97 -12.69
N LEU A 156 -4.75 -4.88 -12.15
CA LEU A 156 -5.47 -3.95 -11.28
C LEU A 156 -6.62 -3.24 -12.02
N LYS A 157 -6.38 -2.75 -13.24
CA LYS A 157 -7.43 -2.11 -14.06
C LYS A 157 -8.61 -3.06 -14.29
N GLN A 158 -8.32 -4.32 -14.60
CA GLN A 158 -9.34 -5.33 -14.82
C GLN A 158 -10.13 -5.63 -13.53
N ARG A 159 -9.46 -5.67 -12.37
CA ARG A 159 -10.12 -5.77 -11.06
C ARG A 159 -11.07 -4.59 -10.82
N ILE A 160 -10.65 -3.36 -11.09
CA ILE A 160 -11.49 -2.16 -10.95
C ILE A 160 -12.74 -2.26 -11.83
N ASN A 161 -12.63 -2.85 -13.03
CA ASN A 161 -13.74 -3.05 -13.95
C ASN A 161 -14.62 -4.29 -13.65
N ASN A 162 -14.36 -5.00 -12.54
CA ASN A 162 -14.98 -6.29 -12.22
C ASN A 162 -14.82 -7.37 -13.31
N GLN A 163 -13.76 -7.29 -14.11
CA GLN A 163 -13.44 -8.27 -15.15
C GLN A 163 -12.40 -9.27 -14.61
N TYR A 164 -12.90 -10.28 -13.88
CA TYR A 164 -12.07 -11.29 -13.21
C TYR A 164 -11.70 -12.51 -14.08
N ALA A 165 -12.27 -12.63 -15.28
CA ALA A 165 -12.04 -13.77 -16.16
C ALA A 165 -10.90 -13.50 -17.15
N ASN A 166 -9.94 -14.43 -17.23
CA ASN A 166 -8.95 -14.60 -18.31
C ASN A 166 -7.79 -13.58 -18.47
N ILE A 167 -7.41 -12.79 -17.46
CA ILE A 167 -6.17 -12.00 -17.49
C ILE A 167 -4.94 -12.93 -17.54
N ASN A 168 -4.20 -12.88 -18.63
CA ASN A 168 -2.91 -13.55 -18.76
C ASN A 168 -1.85 -12.57 -19.27
N ALA A 169 -0.59 -13.01 -19.24
CA ALA A 169 0.55 -12.21 -19.68
C ALA A 169 0.40 -11.69 -21.12
N ASN A 170 -0.21 -12.47 -22.02
CA ASN A 170 -0.38 -12.09 -23.42
C ASN A 170 -1.38 -10.95 -23.55
N LEU A 171 -2.52 -11.01 -22.87
CA LEU A 171 -3.50 -9.92 -22.89
C LEU A 171 -2.95 -8.64 -22.27
N ALA A 172 -2.15 -8.77 -21.21
CA ALA A 172 -1.46 -7.63 -20.63
C ALA A 172 -0.45 -7.01 -21.61
N ALA A 173 0.40 -7.84 -22.23
CA ALA A 173 1.38 -7.40 -23.21
C ALA A 173 0.72 -6.73 -24.43
N GLU A 174 -0.36 -7.32 -24.96
CA GLU A 174 -1.14 -6.77 -26.07
C GLU A 174 -1.75 -5.40 -25.71
N TYR A 175 -2.37 -5.29 -24.54
CA TYR A 175 -2.92 -4.03 -24.06
C TYR A 175 -1.86 -2.93 -24.01
N TRP A 176 -0.68 -3.23 -23.47
CA TRP A 176 0.40 -2.24 -23.34
C TRP A 176 1.06 -1.91 -24.66
N ALA A 177 1.26 -2.88 -25.56
CA ALA A 177 1.75 -2.62 -26.91
C ALA A 177 0.82 -1.64 -27.65
N ASN A 178 -0.49 -1.90 -27.61
CA ASN A 178 -1.51 -1.04 -28.20
C ASN A 178 -1.54 0.34 -27.54
N TYR A 179 -1.42 0.42 -26.22
CA TYR A 179 -1.35 1.69 -25.49
C TYR A 179 -0.13 2.52 -25.90
N LEU A 180 1.05 1.92 -26.00
CA LEU A 180 2.29 2.61 -26.38
C LEU A 180 2.23 3.12 -27.83
N ILE A 181 1.69 2.31 -28.75
CA ILE A 181 1.44 2.73 -30.14
C ILE A 181 0.46 3.90 -30.18
N ALA A 182 -0.70 3.79 -29.51
CA ALA A 182 -1.72 4.84 -29.50
C ALA A 182 -1.26 6.14 -28.84
N LYS A 183 -0.22 6.10 -28.00
CA LYS A 183 0.39 7.27 -27.37
C LYS A 183 1.64 7.78 -28.09
N ASN A 184 1.98 7.23 -29.26
CA ASN A 184 3.17 7.62 -30.02
C ASN A 184 4.47 7.51 -29.19
N PHE A 185 4.54 6.54 -28.29
CA PHE A 185 5.73 6.37 -27.43
C PHE A 185 6.99 6.00 -28.24
N TYR A 186 6.78 5.41 -29.42
CA TYR A 186 7.81 5.07 -30.39
C TYR A 186 7.99 6.15 -31.44
N ASP A 187 8.06 7.43 -31.08
CA ASP A 187 8.32 8.47 -32.08
C ASP A 187 9.71 8.25 -32.70
N TYR A 188 9.69 7.47 -33.78
CA TYR A 188 10.81 7.02 -34.60
C TYR A 188 11.47 8.20 -35.33
N ASN A 189 10.85 9.38 -35.29
CA ASN A 189 11.29 10.59 -35.99
C ASN A 189 12.49 11.29 -35.33
N SER A 190 12.94 10.87 -34.14
CA SER A 190 14.10 11.50 -33.49
C SER A 190 15.47 10.92 -33.91
N PHE A 191 15.50 9.78 -34.62
CA PHE A 191 16.75 9.23 -35.16
C PHE A 191 17.03 9.68 -36.60
N GLU A 192 15.98 9.84 -37.42
CA GLU A 192 16.15 10.30 -38.82
C GLU A 192 16.29 11.83 -38.96
N GLN A 193 15.81 12.63 -38.01
CA GLN A 193 16.05 14.09 -38.02
C GLN A 193 17.44 14.52 -37.56
N LYS A 194 18.28 13.60 -37.07
CA LYS A 194 19.69 13.89 -36.70
C LYS A 194 20.70 13.52 -37.80
N LEU A 195 20.23 13.05 -38.94
CA LEU A 195 21.06 12.68 -40.10
C LEU A 195 20.67 13.47 -41.38
N ALA A 196 19.86 14.52 -41.26
CA ALA A 196 19.54 15.47 -42.33
C ALA A 196 20.31 16.78 -42.15
#